data_AF-A0A9P6X0K7-F1
#
_entry.id   AF-A0A9P6X0K7-F1
#
_cell.length_a   1.000
_cell.length_b   1.000
_cell.length_c   1.000
_cell.angle_alpha   90.00
_cell.angle_beta   90.00
_cell.angle_gamma   90.00
#
_symmetry.space_group_name_H-M   'P 1'
#
loop_
_entity.id
_entity.type
_entity.pdbx_description
1 polymer ?
#
loop_
_entity_poly.entity_id
_entity_poly.type
_entity_poly.pdbx_seq_one_letter_code
_entity_poly.pdbx_strand_id
1 'polypeptide(L)'
;MLNSDWERMPNIKYACAQVLAGSILVNEKAGHAVLVNTLEAYCRLRSVDVHRELSNQHGSIPPPTSYYENVWPCVLTTSDGEKLTIGTQTMNALITSTIRLDIREEPKVGPTTCTADFRSKIIRIYIDHGSWEKAVKLSKDTTTRQLEQFNLTSQLRQIRSQFHQPSSYYLIRASSFLATPFSCQPLSVFTYENHENGNKTDSYEKASMVASRLFKLTAHQVLSAPKPSLSKTQVNQLVSQCATGKVRDTLVNIASSFTDTDDILILHNRELNNSLTQLASFMSSDIAKANKSYAIPNIQKRLKTLLEE
;
A
#
# COMPACT_ATOMS: atom_id res chain seq x y z
N MET A 1 -13.96 -2.64 -16.87
CA MET A 1 -13.12 -3.24 -15.80
C MET A 1 -12.98 -2.30 -14.60
N LEU A 2 -12.39 -1.10 -14.75
CA LEU A 2 -12.13 -0.20 -13.61
C LEU A 2 -13.38 0.25 -12.82
N ASN A 3 -14.52 0.43 -13.50
CA ASN A 3 -15.80 0.81 -12.91
C ASN A 3 -16.72 -0.37 -12.54
N SER A 4 -16.18 -1.59 -12.44
CA SER A 4 -17.01 -2.75 -12.07
C SER A 4 -17.38 -2.70 -10.59
N ASP A 5 -18.51 -3.30 -10.24
CA ASP A 5 -19.01 -3.40 -8.87
C ASP A 5 -18.24 -4.47 -8.09
N TRP A 6 -17.49 -4.04 -7.08
CA TRP A 6 -16.67 -4.94 -6.25
C TRP A 6 -17.49 -5.72 -5.23
N GLU A 7 -18.70 -5.29 -4.89
CA GLU A 7 -19.60 -6.02 -4.00
C GLU A 7 -20.12 -7.28 -4.70
N ARG A 8 -20.49 -7.14 -5.98
CA ARG A 8 -20.95 -8.26 -6.82
C ARG A 8 -19.82 -9.08 -7.43
N MET A 9 -18.67 -8.45 -7.72
CA MET A 9 -17.52 -9.11 -8.34
C MET A 9 -16.24 -8.86 -7.52
N PRO A 10 -16.06 -9.52 -6.36
CA PRO A 10 -14.97 -9.22 -5.45
C PRO A 10 -13.57 -9.46 -6.04
N ASN A 11 -13.41 -10.33 -7.03
CA ASN A 11 -12.12 -10.61 -7.66
C ASN A 11 -11.64 -9.44 -8.56
N ILE A 12 -12.56 -8.60 -9.04
CA ILE A 12 -12.21 -7.55 -10.01
C ILE A 12 -11.25 -6.51 -9.44
N LYS A 13 -11.21 -6.34 -8.12
CA LYS A 13 -10.26 -5.43 -7.44
C LYS A 13 -8.80 -5.75 -7.76
N TYR A 14 -8.45 -7.03 -7.88
CA TYR A 14 -7.10 -7.45 -8.26
C TYR A 14 -6.80 -7.11 -9.72
N ALA A 15 -7.77 -7.32 -10.62
CA ALA A 15 -7.64 -6.92 -12.01
C ALA A 15 -7.51 -5.38 -12.17
N CYS A 16 -8.29 -4.60 -11.40
CA CYS A 16 -8.22 -3.14 -11.40
C CYS A 16 -6.86 -2.62 -10.89
N ALA A 17 -6.31 -3.20 -9.82
CA ALA A 17 -4.99 -2.81 -9.35
C ALA A 17 -3.90 -3.20 -10.37
N GLN A 18 -3.98 -4.42 -10.93
CA GLN A 18 -3.00 -4.92 -11.89
C GLN A 18 -2.96 -4.09 -13.18
N VAL A 19 -4.11 -3.70 -13.74
CA VAL A 19 -4.12 -2.97 -15.02
C VAL A 19 -3.46 -1.60 -14.95
N LEU A 20 -3.50 -0.95 -13.78
CA LEU A 20 -2.92 0.37 -13.58
C LEU A 20 -1.44 0.32 -13.19
N ALA A 21 -0.95 -0.85 -12.75
CA ALA A 21 0.46 -1.02 -12.42
C ALA A 21 1.30 -0.96 -13.69
N GLY A 22 2.35 -0.14 -13.69
CA GLY A 22 3.19 0.09 -14.87
C GLY A 22 2.54 0.97 -15.94
N SER A 23 1.34 1.52 -15.71
CA SER A 23 0.75 2.48 -16.63
C SER A 23 1.57 3.78 -16.70
N ILE A 24 1.52 4.46 -17.84
CA ILE A 24 2.15 5.77 -18.02
C ILE A 24 1.06 6.83 -18.09
N LEU A 25 1.20 7.87 -17.26
CA LEU A 25 0.35 9.05 -17.27
C LEU A 25 1.06 10.17 -18.01
N VAL A 26 0.42 10.73 -19.04
CA VAL A 26 0.98 11.80 -19.86
C VAL A 26 0.09 13.03 -19.82
N ASN A 27 0.66 14.14 -19.37
CA ASN A 27 0.08 15.48 -19.53
C ASN A 27 0.79 16.15 -20.72
N GLU A 28 0.25 15.97 -21.91
CA GLU A 28 0.85 16.47 -23.16
C GLU A 28 1.02 18.00 -23.16
N LYS A 29 0.07 18.72 -22.56
CA LYS A 29 0.11 20.19 -22.49
C LYS A 29 1.30 20.69 -21.67
N ALA A 30 1.64 20.00 -20.59
CA ALA A 30 2.75 20.37 -19.72
C ALA A 30 4.06 19.64 -20.09
N GLY A 31 4.03 18.70 -21.03
CA GLY A 31 5.18 17.86 -21.35
C GLY A 31 5.59 16.90 -20.23
N HIS A 32 4.69 16.57 -19.29
CA HIS A 32 4.99 15.68 -18.17
C HIS A 32 4.59 14.23 -18.48
N ALA A 33 5.45 13.28 -18.12
CA ALA A 33 5.19 11.85 -18.25
C ALA A 33 5.66 11.10 -17.00
N VAL A 34 4.77 10.31 -16.40
CA VAL A 34 5.06 9.53 -15.18
C VAL A 34 4.70 8.07 -15.39
N LEU A 35 5.63 7.18 -15.07
CA LEU A 35 5.36 5.77 -14.87
C LEU A 35 4.79 5.53 -13.47
N VAL A 36 3.64 4.86 -13.42
CA VAL A 36 3.00 4.37 -12.19
C VAL A 36 3.74 3.13 -11.71
N ASN A 37 4.74 3.33 -10.87
CA ASN A 37 5.62 2.25 -10.42
C ASN A 37 4.97 1.38 -9.34
N THR A 38 4.18 1.95 -8.44
CA THR A 38 3.36 1.21 -7.46
C THR A 38 2.11 1.99 -7.12
N LEU A 39 1.00 1.28 -6.91
CA LEU A 39 -0.28 1.86 -6.52
C LEU A 39 -1.03 0.96 -5.53
N GLU A 40 -2.04 1.54 -4.90
CA GLU A 40 -2.96 0.88 -3.98
C GLU A 40 -4.40 1.22 -4.37
N ALA A 41 -5.24 0.20 -4.55
CA ALA A 41 -6.64 0.39 -4.90
C ALA A 41 -7.56 0.44 -3.66
N TYR A 42 -8.62 1.25 -3.73
CA TYR A 42 -9.58 1.46 -2.64
C TYR A 42 -11.01 1.49 -3.20
N CYS A 43 -11.91 0.66 -2.67
CA CYS A 43 -13.32 0.71 -3.08
C CYS A 43 -13.98 1.98 -2.52
N ARG A 44 -15.00 2.51 -3.20
CA ARG A 44 -15.81 3.61 -2.67
C ARG A 44 -16.97 3.18 -1.79
N LEU A 45 -17.35 1.90 -1.79
CA LEU A 45 -18.47 1.41 -0.98
C LEU A 45 -18.03 1.07 0.44
N ARG A 46 -18.78 1.57 1.44
CA ARG A 46 -18.52 1.32 2.87
C ARG A 46 -18.61 -0.14 3.25
N SER A 47 -19.53 -0.89 2.64
CA SER A 47 -19.73 -2.32 2.89
C SER A 47 -18.53 -3.16 2.42
N VAL A 48 -17.81 -2.67 1.41
CA VAL A 48 -16.69 -3.39 0.77
C VAL A 48 -15.34 -2.95 1.34
N ASP A 49 -15.15 -1.65 1.57
CA ASP A 49 -13.86 -1.13 2.03
C ASP A 49 -14.01 -0.03 3.09
N VAL A 50 -13.47 -0.30 4.27
CA VAL A 50 -13.43 0.68 5.36
C VAL A 50 -12.55 1.88 5.01
N HIS A 51 -11.54 1.69 4.16
CA HIS A 51 -10.57 2.73 3.75
C HIS A 51 -11.03 3.54 2.54
N ARG A 52 -12.33 3.49 2.20
CA ARG A 52 -12.90 4.24 1.08
C ARG A 52 -12.59 5.74 1.17
N GLU A 53 -12.48 6.36 0.01
CA GLU A 53 -12.54 7.82 -0.07
C GLU A 53 -13.95 8.30 0.31
N LEU A 54 -14.01 9.29 1.19
CA LEU A 54 -15.25 9.96 1.56
C LEU A 54 -15.61 11.00 0.50
N SER A 55 -16.88 11.03 0.10
CA SER A 55 -17.39 12.03 -0.85
C SER A 55 -17.11 13.44 -0.33
N ASN A 56 -16.23 14.15 -1.03
CA ASN A 56 -15.87 15.52 -0.74
C ASN A 56 -15.75 16.31 -2.06
N GLN A 57 -15.88 17.63 -2.00
CA GLN A 57 -15.87 18.49 -3.20
C GLN A 57 -14.55 18.46 -3.98
N HIS A 58 -13.47 17.94 -3.37
CA HIS A 58 -12.13 17.86 -3.94
C HIS A 58 -11.65 16.41 -4.07
N GLY A 59 -12.59 15.47 -4.23
CA GLY A 59 -12.30 14.05 -4.33
C GLY A 59 -11.83 13.64 -5.72
N SER A 60 -11.60 12.34 -5.88
CA SER A 60 -11.21 11.75 -7.16
C SER A 60 -12.41 11.23 -7.98
N ILE A 61 -13.65 11.57 -7.59
CA ILE A 61 -14.83 11.15 -8.37
C ILE A 61 -14.74 11.80 -9.76
N PRO A 62 -14.85 11.04 -10.86
CA PRO A 62 -14.74 11.59 -12.20
C PRO A 62 -15.80 12.67 -12.47
N PRO A 63 -15.40 13.89 -12.86
CA PRO A 63 -16.36 14.90 -13.31
C PRO A 63 -16.95 14.50 -14.67
N PRO A 64 -18.15 14.99 -15.04
CA PRO A 64 -18.73 14.75 -16.37
C PRO A 64 -17.83 15.20 -17.53
N THR A 65 -16.86 16.08 -17.27
CA THR A 65 -15.90 16.59 -18.26
C THR A 65 -14.57 15.84 -18.27
N SER A 66 -14.49 14.65 -17.68
CA SER A 66 -13.26 13.84 -17.70
C SER A 66 -12.95 13.36 -19.11
N TYR A 67 -11.66 13.31 -19.48
CA TYR A 67 -11.23 12.85 -20.81
C TYR A 67 -11.64 11.40 -21.10
N TYR A 68 -11.53 10.53 -20.10
CA TYR A 68 -12.07 9.18 -20.16
C TYR A 68 -13.41 9.14 -19.44
N GLU A 69 -14.38 8.43 -20.02
CA GLU A 69 -15.66 8.23 -19.35
C GLU A 69 -15.46 7.49 -18.02
N ASN A 70 -15.95 8.08 -16.93
CA ASN A 70 -15.91 7.48 -15.59
C ASN A 70 -14.48 7.15 -15.07
N VAL A 71 -13.44 7.77 -15.62
CA VAL A 71 -12.05 7.61 -15.18
C VAL A 71 -11.35 8.98 -15.18
N TRP A 72 -10.69 9.29 -14.08
CA TRP A 72 -10.14 10.62 -13.82
C TRP A 72 -8.81 10.54 -13.08
N PRO A 73 -7.67 10.62 -13.79
CA PRO A 73 -6.39 10.91 -13.17
C PRO A 73 -6.41 12.32 -12.57
N CYS A 74 -6.02 12.45 -11.32
CA CYS A 74 -6.02 13.73 -10.62
C CYS A 74 -5.00 13.76 -9.48
N VAL A 75 -4.73 14.98 -9.01
CA VAL A 75 -3.96 15.21 -7.79
C VAL A 75 -4.92 15.61 -6.68
N LEU A 76 -4.93 14.85 -5.59
CA LEU A 76 -5.70 15.17 -4.39
C LEU A 76 -4.82 15.91 -3.39
N THR A 77 -5.27 17.07 -2.93
CA THR A 77 -4.60 17.79 -1.83
C THR A 77 -5.11 17.26 -0.49
N THR A 78 -4.21 16.72 0.31
CA THR A 78 -4.52 16.18 1.65
C THR A 78 -3.63 16.82 2.72
N SER A 79 -3.91 16.55 4.00
CA SER A 79 -3.04 16.97 5.10
C SER A 79 -1.61 16.45 4.99
N ASP A 80 -1.42 15.29 4.34
CA ASP A 80 -0.10 14.70 4.13
C ASP A 80 0.63 15.27 2.91
N GLY A 81 -0.03 16.14 2.13
CA GLY A 81 0.45 16.68 0.87
C GLY A 81 -0.37 16.19 -0.34
N GLU A 82 0.21 16.38 -1.52
CA GLU A 82 -0.42 16.10 -2.81
C GLU A 82 -0.27 14.63 -3.21
N LYS A 83 -1.39 13.98 -3.54
CA LYS A 83 -1.46 12.55 -3.84
C LYS A 83 -1.96 12.33 -5.26
N LEU A 84 -1.12 11.77 -6.13
CA LEU A 84 -1.53 11.40 -7.48
C LEU A 84 -2.43 10.15 -7.41
N THR A 85 -3.61 10.25 -8.01
CA THR A 85 -4.68 9.25 -7.89
C THR A 85 -5.36 9.05 -9.24
N ILE A 86 -5.76 7.83 -9.55
CA ILE A 86 -6.69 7.55 -10.64
C ILE A 86 -8.03 7.21 -10.03
N GLY A 87 -8.97 8.15 -10.11
CA GLY A 87 -10.30 7.99 -9.59
C GLY A 87 -11.28 7.44 -10.62
N THR A 88 -12.26 6.68 -10.15
CA THR A 88 -13.36 6.12 -10.95
C THR A 88 -14.65 6.20 -10.15
N GLN A 89 -15.77 5.72 -10.68
CA GLN A 89 -17.05 5.69 -9.96
C GLN A 89 -17.06 4.66 -8.83
N THR A 90 -16.35 3.54 -8.95
CA THR A 90 -16.41 2.44 -7.95
C THR A 90 -15.16 2.32 -7.08
N MET A 91 -14.02 2.84 -7.55
CA MET A 91 -12.75 2.80 -6.82
C MET A 91 -11.89 4.04 -7.07
N ASN A 92 -10.86 4.21 -6.26
CA ASN A 92 -9.70 5.04 -6.58
C ASN A 92 -8.41 4.20 -6.47
N ALA A 93 -7.40 4.58 -7.22
CA ALA A 93 -6.05 4.02 -7.15
C ALA A 93 -5.07 5.12 -6.74
N LEU A 94 -4.61 5.05 -5.49
CA LEU A 94 -3.58 5.93 -4.96
C LEU A 94 -2.21 5.47 -5.47
N ILE A 95 -1.46 6.36 -6.10
CA ILE A 95 -0.14 6.04 -6.62
C ILE A 95 0.91 6.30 -5.54
N THR A 96 1.61 5.25 -5.13
CA THR A 96 2.56 5.26 -4.00
C THR A 96 4.02 5.14 -4.41
N SER A 97 4.30 4.93 -5.70
CA SER A 97 5.62 5.17 -6.29
C SER A 97 5.51 5.60 -7.74
N THR A 98 6.35 6.55 -8.15
CA THR A 98 6.40 7.11 -9.50
C THR A 98 7.84 7.23 -9.99
N ILE A 99 8.00 7.19 -11.31
CA ILE A 99 9.25 7.52 -12.01
C ILE A 99 8.89 8.52 -13.11
N ARG A 100 9.58 9.66 -13.17
CA ARG A 100 9.43 10.60 -14.28
C ARG A 100 10.15 10.07 -15.51
N LEU A 101 9.48 10.16 -16.64
CA LEU A 101 10.01 9.74 -17.94
C LEU A 101 10.46 10.94 -18.79
N ASP A 102 9.94 12.13 -18.51
CA ASP A 102 10.26 13.37 -19.22
C ASP A 102 11.50 14.09 -18.65
N ILE A 103 11.91 13.80 -17.42
CA ILE A 103 13.06 14.41 -16.77
C ILE A 103 13.84 13.38 -15.94
N ARG A 104 15.16 13.56 -15.89
CA ARG A 104 16.05 12.77 -15.03
C ARG A 104 15.98 13.29 -13.59
N GLU A 105 15.02 12.78 -12.83
CA GLU A 105 14.94 12.98 -11.37
C GLU A 105 14.94 11.65 -10.61
N GLU A 106 15.17 11.72 -9.30
CA GLU A 106 15.04 10.54 -8.45
C GLU A 106 13.58 10.04 -8.43
N PRO A 107 13.36 8.71 -8.49
CA PRO A 107 12.05 8.12 -8.25
C PRO A 107 11.42 8.63 -6.95
N LYS A 108 10.10 8.78 -6.93
CA LYS A 108 9.39 9.12 -5.70
C LYS A 108 8.73 7.87 -5.13
N VAL A 109 8.75 7.78 -3.80
CA VAL A 109 8.21 6.66 -3.03
C VAL A 109 7.50 7.23 -1.80
N GLY A 110 6.24 6.88 -1.62
CA GLY A 110 5.39 7.39 -0.54
C GLY A 110 4.04 7.93 -1.04
N PRO A 111 3.23 8.54 -0.19
CA PRO A 111 1.94 9.09 -0.61
C PRO A 111 2.06 10.39 -1.42
N THR A 112 3.13 11.17 -1.24
CA THR A 112 3.36 12.45 -1.92
C THR A 112 4.30 12.32 -3.11
N THR A 113 3.94 11.44 -4.04
CA THR A 113 4.85 10.97 -5.10
C THR A 113 4.92 11.82 -6.35
N CYS A 114 4.11 12.88 -6.49
CA CYS A 114 4.07 13.63 -7.73
C CYS A 114 4.55 15.07 -7.54
N THR A 115 5.71 15.39 -8.14
CA THR A 115 6.24 16.75 -8.30
C THR A 115 5.76 17.41 -9.59
N ALA A 116 5.25 16.62 -10.53
CA ALA A 116 4.73 17.10 -11.81
C ALA A 116 3.30 17.62 -11.68
N ASP A 117 2.99 18.69 -12.42
CA ASP A 117 1.63 19.19 -12.52
C ASP A 117 0.78 18.23 -13.37
N PHE A 118 -0.05 17.45 -12.68
CA PHE A 118 -1.11 16.62 -13.23
C PHE A 118 -2.50 17.18 -12.89
N ARG A 119 -2.63 18.51 -12.75
CA ARG A 119 -3.93 19.21 -12.63
C ARG A 119 -4.47 19.57 -14.01
N SER A 120 -4.48 18.60 -14.93
CA SER A 120 -4.99 18.75 -16.29
C SER A 120 -6.27 17.96 -16.46
N LYS A 121 -7.22 18.51 -17.23
CA LYS A 121 -8.41 17.75 -17.66
C LYS A 121 -8.12 16.69 -18.72
N ILE A 122 -6.94 16.75 -19.32
CA ILE A 122 -6.51 15.88 -20.42
C ILE A 122 -5.20 15.23 -19.98
N ILE A 123 -5.33 14.09 -19.32
CA ILE A 123 -4.22 13.20 -18.97
C ILE A 123 -4.49 11.89 -19.69
N ARG A 124 -3.56 11.48 -20.55
CA ARG A 124 -3.64 10.18 -21.23
C ARG A 124 -3.06 9.10 -20.33
N ILE A 125 -3.74 7.96 -20.27
CA ILE A 125 -3.27 6.77 -19.58
C ILE A 125 -2.87 5.75 -20.65
N TYR A 126 -1.60 5.36 -20.66
CA TYR A 126 -1.09 4.25 -21.46
C TYR A 126 -0.97 3.03 -20.55
N ILE A 127 -1.61 1.93 -20.94
CA ILE A 127 -1.63 0.70 -20.16
C ILE A 127 -0.52 -0.22 -20.65
N ASP A 128 0.27 -0.75 -19.71
CA ASP A 128 1.26 -1.79 -20.01
C ASP A 128 0.58 -3.07 -20.52
N HIS A 129 1.05 -3.60 -21.63
CA HIS A 129 0.43 -4.73 -22.31
C HIS A 129 0.43 -5.99 -21.43
N GLY A 130 1.56 -6.32 -20.79
CA GLY A 130 1.65 -7.49 -19.92
C GLY A 130 0.74 -7.37 -18.69
N SER A 131 0.65 -6.16 -18.12
CA SER A 131 -0.26 -5.85 -17.02
C SER A 131 -1.73 -5.97 -17.43
N TRP A 132 -2.09 -5.57 -18.66
CA TRP A 132 -3.43 -5.77 -19.21
C TRP A 132 -3.77 -7.27 -19.34
N GLU A 133 -2.91 -8.06 -19.96
CA GLU A 133 -3.14 -9.50 -20.14
C GLU A 133 -3.32 -10.22 -18.80
N LYS A 134 -2.49 -9.87 -17.82
CA LYS A 134 -2.59 -10.41 -16.47
C LYS A 134 -3.89 -9.97 -15.77
N ALA A 135 -4.28 -8.70 -15.91
CA ALA A 135 -5.54 -8.20 -15.37
C ALA A 135 -6.76 -8.92 -15.97
N VAL A 136 -6.75 -9.21 -17.28
CA VAL A 136 -7.81 -9.99 -17.94
C VAL A 136 -7.92 -11.39 -17.33
N LYS A 137 -6.80 -12.07 -17.05
CA LYS A 137 -6.80 -13.38 -16.38
C LYS A 137 -7.41 -13.28 -14.97
N LEU A 138 -6.96 -12.32 -14.16
CA LEU A 138 -7.49 -12.07 -12.81
C LEU A 138 -8.99 -11.73 -12.81
N SER A 139 -9.47 -11.02 -13.85
CA SER A 139 -10.89 -10.65 -13.96
C SER A 139 -11.81 -11.84 -14.18
N LYS A 140 -11.31 -12.90 -14.82
CA LYS A 140 -12.05 -14.13 -15.14
C LYS A 140 -12.00 -15.15 -14.01
N ASP A 141 -10.95 -15.13 -13.19
CA ASP A 141 -10.81 -16.00 -12.03
C ASP A 141 -11.59 -15.44 -10.83
N THR A 142 -12.76 -16.01 -10.54
CA THR A 142 -13.60 -15.60 -9.40
C THR A 142 -13.07 -16.10 -8.05
N THR A 143 -12.13 -17.04 -8.07
CA THR A 143 -11.53 -17.64 -6.86
C THR A 143 -10.29 -16.90 -6.38
N THR A 144 -9.67 -16.07 -7.22
CA THR A 144 -8.47 -15.32 -6.85
C THR A 144 -8.70 -14.41 -5.63
N ARG A 145 -7.67 -14.33 -4.79
CA ARG A 145 -7.62 -13.49 -3.58
C ARG A 145 -6.35 -12.62 -3.51
N GLN A 146 -5.56 -12.59 -4.58
CA GLN A 146 -4.26 -11.91 -4.62
C GLN A 146 -3.83 -11.55 -6.05
N LEU A 147 -2.85 -10.66 -6.18
CA LEU A 147 -2.25 -10.24 -7.46
C LEU A 147 -1.16 -11.19 -7.93
N GLU A 148 -0.34 -11.68 -7.00
CA GLU A 148 0.75 -12.63 -7.24
C GLU A 148 0.72 -13.75 -6.21
N GLN A 149 1.32 -14.90 -6.56
CA GLN A 149 1.48 -16.05 -5.66
C GLN A 149 2.62 -15.86 -4.64
N PHE A 150 3.48 -14.87 -4.86
CA PHE A 150 4.64 -14.56 -4.02
C PHE A 150 4.52 -13.17 -3.40
N ASN A 151 5.35 -12.90 -2.38
CA ASN A 151 5.42 -11.60 -1.70
C ASN A 151 4.06 -11.05 -1.23
N LEU A 152 3.17 -11.91 -0.70
CA LEU A 152 1.81 -11.52 -0.31
C LEU A 152 1.80 -10.31 0.63
N THR A 153 2.68 -10.27 1.62
CA THR A 153 2.78 -9.14 2.56
C THR A 153 3.03 -7.81 1.86
N SER A 154 3.75 -7.81 0.73
CA SER A 154 3.99 -6.59 -0.04
C SER A 154 2.83 -6.17 -0.94
N GLN A 155 1.85 -7.05 -1.15
CA GLN A 155 0.59 -6.74 -1.83
C GLN A 155 -0.44 -6.11 -0.88
N LEU A 156 -0.15 -6.05 0.43
CA LEU A 156 -0.96 -5.29 1.38
C LEU A 156 -0.75 -3.79 1.20
N ARG A 157 -1.84 -3.04 1.31
CA ARG A 157 -1.83 -1.58 1.26
C ARG A 157 -1.10 -0.98 2.46
N GLN A 158 -0.50 0.19 2.29
CA GLN A 158 0.03 0.97 3.39
C GLN A 158 -1.12 1.65 4.15
N ILE A 159 -1.60 1.00 5.19
CA ILE A 159 -2.66 1.50 6.07
C ILE A 159 -2.10 1.84 7.45
N ARG A 160 -2.80 2.75 8.16
CA ARG A 160 -2.40 3.21 9.49
C ARG A 160 -3.46 2.98 10.58
N SER A 161 -4.61 2.41 10.23
CA SER A 161 -5.72 2.20 11.15
C SER A 161 -6.67 1.12 10.63
N GLN A 162 -7.77 0.87 11.36
CA GLN A 162 -8.83 -0.07 10.99
C GLN A 162 -8.34 -1.53 10.85
N PHE A 163 -7.27 -1.91 11.56
CA PHE A 163 -6.71 -3.27 11.54
C PHE A 163 -7.70 -4.35 12.03
N HIS A 164 -8.77 -3.97 12.72
CA HIS A 164 -9.85 -4.89 13.09
C HIS A 164 -10.84 -5.21 11.95
N GLN A 165 -10.66 -4.61 10.76
CA GLN A 165 -11.57 -4.78 9.62
C GLN A 165 -10.95 -5.69 8.55
N PRO A 166 -11.70 -6.66 7.98
CA PRO A 166 -11.16 -7.55 6.94
C PRO A 166 -10.61 -6.83 5.71
N SER A 167 -11.24 -5.74 5.26
CA SER A 167 -10.81 -5.03 4.04
C SER A 167 -9.42 -4.39 4.17
N SER A 168 -8.94 -4.16 5.40
CA SER A 168 -7.57 -3.72 5.69
C SER A 168 -6.50 -4.66 5.16
N TYR A 169 -6.85 -5.92 4.92
CA TYR A 169 -5.93 -6.99 4.50
C TYR A 169 -6.11 -7.39 3.02
N TYR A 170 -6.81 -6.59 2.23
CA TYR A 170 -6.88 -6.83 0.79
C TYR A 170 -5.50 -6.70 0.13
N LEU A 171 -5.14 -7.73 -0.62
CA LEU A 171 -3.89 -7.86 -1.39
C LEU A 171 -3.99 -7.12 -2.73
N ILE A 172 -4.28 -5.82 -2.68
CA ILE A 172 -4.60 -4.96 -3.84
C ILE A 172 -3.62 -3.81 -4.03
N ARG A 173 -2.39 -4.00 -3.55
CA ARG A 173 -1.25 -3.15 -3.86
C ARG A 173 -0.44 -3.78 -4.98
N ALA A 174 -0.38 -3.10 -6.12
CA ALA A 174 0.24 -3.59 -7.34
C ALA A 174 1.45 -2.74 -7.72
N SER A 175 2.49 -3.38 -8.25
CA SER A 175 3.73 -2.76 -8.68
C SER A 175 4.02 -3.09 -10.13
N SER A 176 4.71 -2.19 -10.82
CA SER A 176 5.17 -2.40 -12.19
C SER A 176 6.25 -3.48 -12.26
N PHE A 177 6.66 -3.85 -13.49
CA PHE A 177 7.79 -4.74 -13.71
C PHE A 177 9.13 -4.23 -13.09
N LEU A 178 9.27 -2.91 -12.93
CA LEU A 178 10.43 -2.30 -12.26
C LEU A 178 10.39 -2.53 -10.75
N ALA A 179 9.22 -2.44 -10.13
CA ALA A 179 9.03 -2.65 -8.70
C ALA A 179 8.49 -4.04 -8.35
N THR A 180 8.64 -5.03 -9.22
CA THR A 180 8.27 -6.42 -8.89
C THR A 180 9.15 -7.01 -7.76
N PRO A 181 10.47 -6.77 -7.71
CA PRO A 181 11.28 -7.16 -6.56
C PRO A 181 10.85 -6.40 -5.30
N PHE A 182 10.74 -7.10 -4.17
CA PHE A 182 10.28 -6.51 -2.89
C PHE A 182 11.16 -5.34 -2.44
N SER A 183 12.45 -5.33 -2.80
CA SER A 183 13.39 -4.25 -2.46
C SER A 183 13.11 -2.93 -3.20
N CYS A 184 12.35 -2.98 -4.28
CA CYS A 184 11.97 -1.82 -5.10
C CYS A 184 10.55 -1.31 -4.78
N GLN A 185 9.86 -1.92 -3.83
CA GLN A 185 8.50 -1.56 -3.44
C GLN A 185 8.53 -0.61 -2.24
N PRO A 186 7.63 0.39 -2.16
CA PRO A 186 7.51 1.19 -0.94
C PRO A 186 7.30 0.30 0.31
N LEU A 187 8.10 0.50 1.34
CA LEU A 187 7.91 -0.16 2.63
C LEU A 187 6.60 0.30 3.27
N SER A 188 5.95 -0.63 3.96
CA SER A 188 4.70 -0.44 4.71
C SER A 188 4.89 -0.86 6.16
N VAL A 189 3.87 -0.66 7.00
CA VAL A 189 3.87 -1.22 8.36
C VAL A 189 4.07 -2.74 8.37
N PHE A 190 3.64 -3.44 7.31
CA PHE A 190 3.76 -4.90 7.19
C PHE A 190 5.11 -5.38 6.66
N THR A 191 5.86 -4.52 5.97
CA THR A 191 7.10 -4.91 5.25
C THR A 191 8.35 -4.19 5.73
N TYR A 192 8.22 -3.24 6.64
CA TYR A 192 9.34 -2.47 7.18
C TYR A 192 10.40 -3.34 7.86
N GLU A 193 10.04 -4.47 8.47
CA GLU A 193 11.02 -5.41 9.04
C GLU A 193 12.01 -5.99 8.02
N ASN A 194 11.66 -6.02 6.73
CA ASN A 194 12.55 -6.50 5.66
C ASN A 194 13.59 -5.45 5.24
N HIS A 195 13.56 -4.27 5.86
CA HIS A 195 14.53 -3.22 5.62
C HIS A 195 15.89 -3.60 6.22
N GLU A 196 16.78 -4.13 5.39
CA GLU A 196 18.17 -4.35 5.76
C GLU A 196 18.92 -3.01 5.77
N ASN A 197 19.18 -2.48 6.96
CA ASN A 197 20.18 -1.44 7.12
C ASN A 197 21.54 -2.13 7.29
N GLY A 198 22.52 -1.86 6.42
CA GLY A 198 23.85 -2.49 6.43
C GLY A 198 24.68 -2.33 7.73
N ASN A 199 24.14 -1.72 8.78
CA ASN A 199 24.78 -1.62 10.08
C ASN A 199 24.22 -2.69 11.03
N LYS A 200 24.96 -3.80 11.13
CA LYS A 200 24.79 -4.85 12.15
C LYS A 200 25.35 -4.39 13.51
N THR A 201 24.84 -3.29 14.05
CA THR A 201 25.30 -2.79 15.36
C THR A 201 24.10 -2.43 16.23
N ASP A 202 23.62 -3.43 16.96
CA ASP A 202 23.46 -3.45 18.42
C ASP A 202 22.51 -4.57 18.80
N SER A 203 22.63 -5.08 20.03
CA SER A 203 21.86 -6.22 20.57
C SER A 203 20.34 -6.00 20.62
N TYR A 204 19.86 -4.80 20.30
CA TYR A 204 18.45 -4.44 20.22
C TYR A 204 18.09 -4.00 18.81
N GLU A 205 17.04 -4.60 18.25
CA GLU A 205 16.51 -4.15 16.98
C GLU A 205 15.85 -2.77 17.13
N LYS A 206 15.86 -1.99 16.05
CA LYS A 206 15.08 -0.75 16.01
C LYS A 206 13.63 -1.08 16.34
N ALA A 207 13.05 -0.43 17.34
CA ALA A 207 11.71 -0.74 17.83
C ALA A 207 10.64 -0.75 16.72
N SER A 208 10.76 0.11 15.70
CA SER A 208 9.89 0.11 14.52
C SER A 208 9.95 -1.19 13.69
N MET A 209 11.08 -1.90 13.66
CA MET A 209 11.17 -3.23 13.04
C MET A 209 10.39 -4.26 13.85
N VAL A 210 10.53 -4.24 15.18
CA VAL A 210 9.76 -5.10 16.09
C VAL A 210 8.25 -4.88 15.94
N ALA A 211 7.82 -3.60 15.86
CA ALA A 211 6.42 -3.26 15.58
C ALA A 211 5.97 -3.79 14.20
N SER A 212 6.82 -3.69 13.17
CA SER A 212 6.53 -4.24 11.85
C SER A 212 6.34 -5.76 11.86
N ARG A 213 7.10 -6.48 12.70
CA ARG A 213 6.91 -7.93 12.90
C ARG A 213 5.53 -8.25 13.42
N LEU A 214 5.03 -7.48 14.41
CA LEU A 214 3.67 -7.63 14.92
C LEU A 214 2.64 -7.44 13.80
N PHE A 215 2.80 -6.41 12.96
CA PHE A 215 1.91 -6.19 11.81
C PHE A 215 1.94 -7.35 10.82
N LYS A 216 3.13 -7.87 10.49
CA LYS A 216 3.26 -9.04 9.62
C LYS A 216 2.60 -10.28 10.22
N LEU A 217 2.82 -10.55 11.50
CA LEU A 217 2.15 -11.65 12.21
C LEU A 217 0.62 -11.48 12.14
N THR A 218 0.14 -10.28 12.41
CA THR A 218 -1.29 -9.93 12.34
C THR A 218 -1.85 -10.21 10.93
N ALA A 219 -1.17 -9.73 9.89
CA ALA A 219 -1.60 -9.94 8.51
C ALA A 219 -1.56 -11.42 8.12
N HIS A 220 -0.51 -12.14 8.50
CA HIS A 220 -0.39 -13.57 8.23
C HIS A 220 -1.54 -14.37 8.84
N GLN A 221 -1.89 -14.08 10.09
CA GLN A 221 -3.03 -14.69 10.78
C GLN A 221 -4.35 -14.38 10.06
N VAL A 222 -4.57 -13.13 9.66
CA VAL A 222 -5.81 -12.75 8.92
C VAL A 222 -5.92 -13.42 7.56
N LEU A 223 -4.80 -13.62 6.87
CA LEU A 223 -4.79 -14.21 5.53
C LEU A 223 -4.86 -15.74 5.54
N SER A 224 -4.46 -16.40 6.63
CA SER A 224 -4.23 -17.85 6.65
C SER A 224 -5.11 -18.62 7.64
N ALA A 225 -5.59 -17.97 8.70
CA ALA A 225 -6.33 -18.65 9.76
C ALA A 225 -7.85 -18.42 9.63
N PRO A 226 -8.70 -19.44 9.87
CA PRO A 226 -10.15 -19.27 9.90
C PRO A 226 -10.61 -18.40 11.08
N LYS A 227 -9.86 -18.39 12.18
CA LYS A 227 -10.07 -17.56 13.36
C LYS A 227 -8.78 -16.76 13.64
N PRO A 228 -8.57 -15.63 12.96
CA PRO A 228 -7.33 -14.85 13.10
C PRO A 228 -7.13 -14.34 14.52
N SER A 229 -6.09 -14.81 15.19
CA SER A 229 -5.73 -14.39 16.54
C SER A 229 -4.23 -14.10 16.67
N LEU A 230 -3.89 -13.28 17.66
CA LEU A 230 -2.53 -13.13 18.16
C LEU A 230 -2.39 -13.91 19.45
N SER A 231 -1.22 -14.52 19.66
CA SER A 231 -0.90 -15.22 20.92
C SER A 231 -0.13 -14.32 21.88
N LYS A 232 -0.38 -14.48 23.17
CA LYS A 232 0.29 -13.75 24.26
C LYS A 232 1.79 -14.00 24.23
N THR A 233 2.19 -15.25 23.97
CA THR A 233 3.59 -15.66 23.87
C THR A 233 4.34 -14.91 22.78
N GLN A 234 3.77 -14.79 21.58
CA GLN A 234 4.40 -14.04 20.48
C GLN A 234 4.50 -12.55 20.80
N VAL A 235 3.48 -11.95 21.42
CA VAL A 235 3.52 -10.54 21.81
C VAL A 235 4.60 -10.31 22.87
N ASN A 236 4.69 -11.16 23.90
CA ASN A 236 5.72 -11.08 24.95
C ASN A 236 7.14 -11.23 24.39
N GLN A 237 7.34 -12.10 23.39
CA GLN A 237 8.62 -12.22 22.69
C GLN A 237 9.01 -10.89 22.01
N LEU A 238 8.07 -10.22 21.35
CA LEU A 238 8.31 -8.91 20.74
C LEU A 238 8.58 -7.82 21.80
N VAL A 239 7.87 -7.83 22.93
CA VAL A 239 8.16 -6.93 24.06
C VAL A 239 9.62 -7.07 24.51
N SER A 240 10.12 -8.31 24.63
CA SER A 240 11.49 -8.56 25.10
C SER A 240 12.59 -8.05 24.15
N GLN A 241 12.26 -7.84 22.86
CA GLN A 241 13.17 -7.30 21.85
C GLN A 241 13.30 -5.77 21.90
N CYS A 242 12.43 -5.09 22.66
CA CYS A 242 12.47 -3.64 22.83
C CYS A 242 12.96 -3.26 24.24
N ALA A 243 14.03 -2.48 24.33
CA ALA A 243 14.54 -2.03 25.62
C ALA A 243 13.61 -1.02 26.32
N THR A 244 13.24 0.07 25.64
CA THR A 244 12.40 1.16 26.16
C THR A 244 11.61 1.88 25.05
N GLY A 245 10.70 2.77 25.43
CA GLY A 245 10.05 3.73 24.53
C GLY A 245 8.65 3.36 24.09
N LYS A 246 7.99 4.29 23.37
CA LYS A 246 6.55 4.24 23.08
C LYS A 246 6.09 2.97 22.37
N VAL A 247 6.92 2.40 21.51
CA VAL A 247 6.62 1.11 20.84
C VAL A 247 6.55 -0.02 21.87
N ARG A 248 7.57 -0.14 22.73
CA ARG A 248 7.58 -1.13 23.82
C ARG A 248 6.38 -0.97 24.72
N ASP A 249 6.10 0.26 25.15
CA ASP A 249 4.99 0.55 26.07
C ASP A 249 3.64 0.14 25.44
N THR A 250 3.48 0.35 24.14
CA THR A 250 2.28 -0.09 23.41
C THR A 250 2.21 -1.61 23.28
N LEU A 251 3.34 -2.29 23.04
CA LEU A 251 3.40 -3.76 23.02
C LEU A 251 3.08 -4.37 24.40
N VAL A 252 3.53 -3.75 25.49
CA VAL A 252 3.18 -4.14 26.87
C VAL A 252 1.68 -3.98 27.10
N ASN A 253 1.08 -2.88 26.65
CA ASN A 253 -0.36 -2.67 26.75
C ASN A 253 -1.16 -3.72 25.95
N ILE A 254 -0.63 -4.16 24.80
CA ILE A 254 -1.22 -5.28 24.05
C ILE A 254 -1.06 -6.58 24.84
N ALA A 255 0.11 -6.86 25.41
CA ALA A 255 0.33 -8.07 26.21
C ALA A 255 -0.56 -8.14 27.46
N SER A 256 -0.88 -6.99 28.06
CA SER A 256 -1.76 -6.91 29.23
C SER A 256 -3.25 -7.01 28.88
N SER A 257 -3.64 -6.85 27.61
CA SER A 257 -5.04 -7.03 27.20
C SER A 257 -5.44 -8.51 27.02
N PHE A 258 -4.47 -9.41 27.02
CA PHE A 258 -4.70 -10.84 27.15
C PHE A 258 -5.11 -11.14 28.59
N THR A 259 -6.42 -11.29 28.81
CA THR A 259 -7.04 -11.63 30.11
C THR A 259 -6.71 -13.08 30.48
N ASP A 260 -7.73 -13.94 30.63
CA ASP A 260 -7.58 -15.36 30.96
C ASP A 260 -7.32 -16.23 29.72
N THR A 261 -7.18 -15.61 28.54
CA THR A 261 -6.94 -16.30 27.27
C THR A 261 -5.51 -16.10 26.78
N ASP A 262 -4.94 -17.16 26.22
CA ASP A 262 -3.62 -17.11 25.57
C ASP A 262 -3.66 -16.44 24.19
N ASP A 263 -4.86 -16.26 23.64
CA ASP A 263 -5.10 -15.67 22.33
C ASP A 263 -6.13 -14.55 22.39
N ILE A 264 -5.93 -13.51 21.59
CA ILE A 264 -6.94 -12.48 21.32
C ILE A 264 -7.27 -12.44 19.82
N LEU A 265 -8.54 -12.26 19.49
CA LEU A 265 -8.97 -12.08 18.11
C LEU A 265 -8.40 -10.79 17.52
N ILE A 266 -8.02 -10.85 16.24
CA ILE A 266 -7.55 -9.68 15.48
C ILE A 266 -8.74 -8.91 14.93
N LEU A 267 -9.61 -9.60 14.20
CA LEU A 267 -10.77 -9.00 13.55
C LEU A 267 -11.85 -8.65 14.59
N HIS A 268 -12.54 -7.55 14.37
CA HIS A 268 -13.55 -6.96 15.26
C HIS A 268 -13.05 -6.53 16.65
N ASN A 269 -11.76 -6.66 16.94
CA ASN A 269 -11.14 -6.21 18.19
C ASN A 269 -10.71 -4.73 18.12
N ARG A 270 -11.58 -3.83 18.61
CA ARG A 270 -11.32 -2.38 18.59
C ARG A 270 -10.19 -1.95 19.53
N GLU A 271 -10.01 -2.63 20.65
CA GLU A 271 -8.97 -2.31 21.62
C GLU A 271 -7.58 -2.59 21.04
N LEU A 272 -7.38 -3.79 20.48
CA LEU A 272 -6.16 -4.12 19.76
C LEU A 272 -5.92 -3.16 18.60
N ASN A 273 -6.96 -2.81 17.84
CA ASN A 273 -6.87 -1.83 16.76
C ASN A 273 -6.35 -0.47 17.23
N ASN A 274 -6.74 0.00 18.41
CA ASN A 274 -6.27 1.29 18.93
C ASN A 274 -4.75 1.25 19.17
N SER A 275 -4.25 0.17 19.77
CA SER A 275 -2.82 -0.05 19.98
C SER A 275 -2.06 -0.20 18.66
N LEU A 276 -2.59 -0.96 17.70
CA LEU A 276 -2.01 -1.07 16.36
C LEU A 276 -1.99 0.29 15.62
N THR A 277 -3.03 1.09 15.76
CA THR A 277 -3.08 2.45 15.18
C THR A 277 -1.98 3.35 15.76
N GLN A 278 -1.73 3.26 17.08
CA GLN A 278 -0.63 3.98 17.72
C GLN A 278 0.74 3.52 17.20
N LEU A 279 0.97 2.20 17.12
CA LEU A 279 2.21 1.64 16.57
C LEU A 279 2.47 2.10 15.13
N ALA A 280 1.46 2.04 14.25
CA ALA A 280 1.57 2.51 12.87
C ALA A 280 1.94 4.00 12.80
N SER A 281 1.45 4.81 13.75
CA SER A 281 1.80 6.21 13.85
C SER A 281 3.28 6.42 14.20
N PHE A 282 3.79 5.69 15.18
CA PHE A 282 5.21 5.77 15.58
C PHE A 282 6.16 5.37 14.45
N MET A 283 5.78 4.40 13.62
CA MET A 283 6.61 3.91 12.52
C MET A 283 6.67 4.85 11.31
N SER A 284 5.78 5.83 11.19
CA SER A 284 5.57 6.57 9.94
C SER A 284 6.83 7.31 9.45
N SER A 285 7.57 7.97 10.35
CA SER A 285 8.81 8.67 9.99
C SER A 285 9.93 7.69 9.60
N ASP A 286 10.04 6.57 10.29
CA ASP A 286 11.07 5.56 10.04
C ASP A 286 10.85 4.86 8.70
N ILE A 287 9.60 4.56 8.35
CA ILE A 287 9.23 4.02 7.03
C ILE A 287 9.59 5.03 5.93
N ALA A 288 9.27 6.31 6.11
CA ALA A 288 9.60 7.34 5.12
C ALA A 288 11.12 7.47 4.91
N LYS A 289 11.91 7.46 6.00
CA LYS A 289 13.38 7.48 5.93
C LYS A 289 13.92 6.23 5.23
N ALA A 290 13.43 5.05 5.57
CA ALA A 290 13.84 3.79 4.97
C ALA A 290 13.50 3.73 3.47
N ASN A 291 12.32 4.22 3.06
CA ASN A 291 11.99 4.32 1.64
C ASN A 291 13.00 5.18 0.87
N LYS A 292 13.46 6.28 1.47
CA LYS A 292 14.49 7.14 0.88
C LYS A 292 15.85 6.46 0.80
N SER A 293 16.26 5.71 1.83
CA SER A 293 17.59 5.07 1.88
C SER A 293 17.67 3.68 1.24
N TYR A 294 16.54 3.01 1.02
CA TYR A 294 16.48 1.62 0.56
C TYR A 294 15.69 1.44 -0.74
N ALA A 295 14.42 1.84 -0.78
CA ALA A 295 13.59 1.60 -1.95
C ALA A 295 14.04 2.44 -3.16
N ILE A 296 14.27 3.75 -2.97
CA ILE A 296 14.69 4.65 -4.06
C ILE A 296 16.02 4.18 -4.71
N PRO A 297 17.11 3.90 -3.95
CA PRO A 297 18.35 3.42 -4.55
C PRO A 297 18.22 2.09 -5.31
N ASN A 298 17.39 1.16 -4.81
CA ASN A 298 17.15 -0.12 -5.50
C ASN A 298 16.39 0.09 -6.82
N ILE A 299 15.39 0.98 -6.85
CA ILE A 299 14.70 1.36 -8.08
C ILE A 299 15.69 1.98 -9.08
N GLN A 300 16.52 2.92 -8.63
CA GLN A 300 17.53 3.58 -9.48
C GLN A 300 18.52 2.58 -10.07
N LYS A 301 19.02 1.64 -9.25
CA LYS A 301 19.93 0.58 -9.71
C LYS A 301 19.29 -0.24 -10.83
N ARG A 302 18.03 -0.65 -10.65
CA ARG A 302 17.31 -1.46 -11.64
C ARG A 302 16.99 -0.68 -12.91
N LEU A 303 16.62 0.60 -12.79
CA LEU A 303 16.42 1.48 -13.94
C LEU A 303 17.71 1.65 -14.74
N LYS A 304 18.85 1.82 -14.06
CA LYS A 304 20.16 1.92 -14.71
C LYS A 304 20.48 0.65 -15.51
N THR A 305 20.31 -0.53 -14.91
CA THR A 305 20.53 -1.82 -15.61
C THR A 305 19.69 -1.92 -16.88
N LEU A 306 18.42 -1.54 -16.84
CA LEU A 306 17.52 -1.62 -18.01
C LEU A 306 17.80 -0.60 -19.11
N LEU A 307 18.49 0.51 -18.80
CA LEU A 307 18.88 1.52 -19.79
C LEU A 307 20.28 1.23 -20.38
N GLU A 308 21.05 0.35 -19.75
CA GLU A 308 22.39 -0.06 -20.19
C GLU A 308 22.37 -1.39 -20.99
N GLU A 309 21.26 -2.13 -20.93
CA GLU A 309 20.93 -3.29 -21.78
C GLU A 309 20.30 -2.87 -23.11
#